data_AF-A0A0Q7PLG8-F1
#
_entry.id   AF-A0A0Q7PLG8-F1
#
_cell.length_a   1.000
_cell.length_b   1.000
_cell.length_c   1.000
_cell.angle_alpha   90.00
_cell.angle_beta   90.00
_cell.angle_gamma   90.00
#
_symmetry.space_group_name_H-M   'P 1'
#
loop_
_entity.id
_entity.type
_entity.pdbx_description
1 polymer ?
#
loop_
_entity_poly.entity_id
_entity_poly.type
_entity_poly.pdbx_seq_one_letter_code
_entity_poly.pdbx_strand_id
1 'polypeptide(L)'
;MSAPIIKHDVPKHPDDDPDHPIPSLAVLDVAAILKSGGADLTIVIASPLAADERSLTRLLDKIQGYLGHIQSPEFQQEAGAPNPGNTTIKVLIHPDSSSEAFDLLERSKDWVLVNQATLKIELLDLAVH
;
A
#
# COMPACT_ATOMS: atom_id res chain seq x y z
N MET A 1 -19.50 15.70 8.63
CA MET A 1 -18.83 16.02 7.36
C MET A 1 -18.27 14.72 6.82
N SER A 2 -18.88 14.16 5.78
CA SER A 2 -18.39 12.92 5.14
C SER A 2 -17.22 13.27 4.21
N ALA A 3 -16.18 12.43 4.19
CA ALA A 3 -15.09 12.58 3.24
C ALA A 3 -15.61 12.34 1.81
N PRO A 4 -15.18 13.14 0.82
CA PRO A 4 -15.56 12.91 -0.57
C PRO A 4 -14.96 11.59 -1.08
N ILE A 5 -15.77 10.76 -1.76
CA ILE A 5 -15.27 9.59 -2.49
C ILE A 5 -14.83 10.07 -3.88
N ILE A 6 -13.52 10.10 -4.11
CA ILE A 6 -12.95 10.48 -5.41
C ILE A 6 -12.71 9.21 -6.22
N LYS A 7 -13.58 8.93 -7.20
CA LYS A 7 -13.35 7.86 -8.17
C LYS A 7 -12.25 8.29 -9.13
N HIS A 8 -11.12 7.61 -9.10
CA HIS A 8 -10.11 7.70 -10.14
C HIS A 8 -10.50 6.72 -11.24
N ASP A 9 -10.76 7.20 -12.45
CA ASP A 9 -10.98 6.34 -13.62
C ASP A 9 -9.60 5.80 -14.02
N VAL A 10 -9.25 4.61 -13.53
CA VAL A 10 -7.89 4.07 -13.68
C VAL A 10 -7.77 3.44 -15.07
N PRO A 11 -6.86 3.91 -15.94
CA PRO A 11 -6.52 3.20 -17.15
C PRO A 11 -5.99 1.81 -16.81
N LYS A 12 -6.50 0.76 -17.45
CA LYS A 12 -5.96 -0.60 -17.28
C LYS A 12 -4.47 -0.61 -17.60
N HIS A 13 -3.65 -1.04 -16.65
CA HIS A 13 -2.23 -1.25 -16.88
C HIS A 13 -2.03 -2.63 -17.52
N PRO A 14 -1.11 -2.80 -18.49
CA PRO A 14 -0.82 -4.12 -19.08
C PRO A 14 -0.39 -5.18 -18.04
N ASP A 15 0.08 -4.76 -16.88
CA ASP A 15 0.55 -5.63 -15.78
C ASP A 15 -0.52 -5.91 -14.71
N ASP A 16 -1.75 -5.44 -14.91
CA ASP A 16 -2.87 -5.77 -14.03
C ASP A 16 -3.25 -7.25 -14.22
N ASP A 17 -3.39 -7.97 -13.09
CA ASP A 17 -3.81 -9.37 -13.06
C ASP A 17 -4.93 -9.52 -12.01
N PRO A 18 -6.21 -9.55 -12.41
CA PRO A 18 -7.33 -9.57 -11.48
C PRO A 18 -7.39 -10.84 -10.62
N ASP A 19 -6.72 -11.92 -11.03
CA ASP A 19 -6.70 -13.19 -10.31
C ASP A 19 -5.54 -13.28 -9.30
N HIS A 20 -4.63 -12.30 -9.31
CA HIS A 20 -3.51 -12.24 -8.38
C HIS A 20 -3.91 -11.58 -7.03
N PRO A 21 -3.37 -12.03 -5.87
CA PRO A 21 -3.64 -11.40 -4.57
C PRO A 21 -3.31 -9.90 -4.48
N ILE A 22 -2.42 -9.44 -5.36
CA ILE A 22 -2.10 -8.03 -5.63
C ILE A 22 -2.49 -7.74 -7.09
N PRO A 23 -3.73 -7.29 -7.34
CA PRO A 23 -4.27 -7.30 -8.70
C PRO A 23 -3.76 -6.16 -9.56
N SER A 24 -3.60 -4.97 -8.98
CA SER A 24 -3.04 -3.80 -9.68
C SER A 24 -1.85 -3.22 -8.95
N LEU A 25 -0.81 -2.84 -9.69
CA LEU A 25 0.41 -2.22 -9.16
C LEU A 25 0.31 -0.69 -9.13
N ALA A 26 -0.45 -0.09 -10.05
CA ALA A 26 -0.52 1.36 -10.22
C ALA A 26 -1.64 2.04 -9.41
N VAL A 27 -2.57 1.26 -8.86
CA VAL A 27 -3.74 1.77 -8.12
C VAL A 27 -3.46 1.77 -6.62
N LEU A 28 -3.83 2.83 -5.93
CA LEU A 28 -3.89 2.81 -4.46
C LEU A 28 -5.20 2.14 -4.02
N ASP A 29 -5.13 1.24 -3.05
CA ASP A 29 -6.29 0.48 -2.59
C ASP A 29 -7.14 1.37 -1.69
N VAL A 30 -6.49 2.02 -0.70
CA VAL A 30 -7.11 3.04 0.14
C VAL A 30 -6.10 4.16 0.44
N ALA A 31 -6.54 5.40 0.32
CA ALA A 31 -5.79 6.57 0.75
C ALA A 31 -6.67 7.46 1.66
N ALA A 32 -6.23 7.67 2.89
CA ALA A 32 -6.89 8.56 3.85
C ALA A 32 -5.99 9.75 4.19
N ILE A 33 -6.35 10.93 3.70
CA ILE A 33 -5.62 12.17 3.99
C ILE A 33 -5.98 12.69 5.39
N LEU A 34 -4.96 12.94 6.21
CA LEU A 34 -5.14 13.39 7.59
C LEU A 34 -5.38 14.90 7.63
N LYS A 35 -6.30 15.35 8.48
CA LYS A 35 -6.60 16.78 8.66
C LYS A 35 -5.40 17.62 9.16
N SER A 36 -4.45 16.96 9.85
CA SER A 36 -3.21 17.56 10.33
C SER A 36 -2.09 17.60 9.27
N GLY A 37 -2.36 17.11 8.06
CA GLY A 37 -1.35 16.79 7.06
C GLY A 37 -0.81 15.37 7.22
N GLY A 38 -0.27 14.84 6.13
CA GLY A 38 0.10 13.43 5.95
C GLY A 38 -1.07 12.56 5.51
N ALA A 39 -0.83 11.25 5.46
CA ALA A 39 -1.83 10.28 5.04
C ALA A 39 -1.61 8.89 5.66
N ASP A 40 -2.71 8.19 5.89
CA ASP A 40 -2.72 6.75 6.11
C ASP A 40 -3.12 6.06 4.79
N LEU A 41 -2.14 5.45 4.14
CA LEU A 41 -2.30 4.67 2.92
C LEU A 41 -2.40 3.19 3.30
N THR A 42 -3.31 2.45 2.69
CA THR A 42 -3.48 1.02 2.99
C THR A 42 -3.37 0.18 1.72
N ILE A 43 -2.47 -0.80 1.74
CA ILE A 43 -2.36 -1.89 0.77
C ILE A 43 -3.15 -3.08 1.34
N VAL A 44 -4.05 -3.66 0.56
CA VAL A 44 -4.89 -4.78 0.97
C VAL A 44 -4.54 -6.03 0.15
N ILE A 45 -4.05 -7.06 0.83
CA ILE A 45 -3.74 -8.37 0.25
C ILE A 45 -4.76 -9.36 0.84
N ALA A 46 -5.91 -9.46 0.17
CA ALA A 46 -7.08 -10.18 0.70
C ALA A 46 -7.03 -11.70 0.54
N SER A 47 -6.05 -12.22 -0.21
CA SER A 47 -5.82 -13.64 -0.43
C SER A 47 -4.38 -14.02 -0.08
N PRO A 48 -4.09 -15.28 0.27
CA PRO A 48 -2.74 -15.71 0.61
C PRO A 48 -1.72 -15.36 -0.48
N LEU A 49 -0.64 -14.68 -0.10
CA LEU A 49 0.48 -14.37 -1.00
C LEU A 49 1.54 -15.48 -0.93
N ALA A 50 1.82 -16.11 -2.06
CA ALA A 50 2.81 -17.18 -2.16
C ALA A 50 4.26 -16.65 -2.14
N ALA A 51 5.22 -17.54 -1.89
CA ALA A 51 6.65 -17.22 -1.80
C ALA A 51 7.35 -17.18 -3.19
N ASP A 52 6.60 -17.29 -4.29
CA ASP A 52 7.17 -17.28 -5.62
C ASP A 52 7.67 -15.88 -6.02
N GLU A 53 8.65 -15.85 -6.93
CA GLU A 53 9.29 -14.61 -7.38
C GLU A 53 8.29 -13.57 -7.90
N ARG A 54 7.23 -14.01 -8.58
CA ARG A 54 6.21 -13.11 -9.14
C ARG A 54 5.43 -12.44 -8.02
N SER A 55 4.96 -13.21 -7.04
CA SER A 55 4.24 -12.69 -5.87
C SER A 55 5.08 -11.68 -5.07
N LEU A 56 6.34 -12.03 -4.78
CA LEU A 56 7.24 -11.18 -3.99
C LEU A 56 7.66 -9.91 -4.75
N THR A 57 7.90 -10.01 -6.06
CA THR A 57 8.22 -8.85 -6.90
C THR A 57 7.03 -7.89 -6.97
N ARG A 58 5.82 -8.41 -7.18
CA ARG A 58 4.59 -7.59 -7.20
C ARG A 58 4.35 -6.88 -5.87
N LEU A 59 4.71 -7.48 -4.74
CA LEU A 59 4.63 -6.83 -3.44
C LEU A 59 5.56 -5.61 -3.34
N LEU A 60 6.81 -5.76 -3.78
CA LEU A 60 7.78 -4.66 -3.82
C LEU A 60 7.34 -3.57 -4.79
N ASP A 61 6.89 -3.92 -5.98
CA ASP A 61 6.41 -2.97 -6.98
C ASP A 61 5.20 -2.19 -6.46
N LYS A 62 4.29 -2.86 -5.75
CA LYS A 62 3.13 -2.21 -5.10
C LYS A 62 3.58 -1.20 -4.05
N ILE A 63 4.54 -1.55 -3.20
CA ILE A 63 5.11 -0.61 -2.21
C ILE A 63 5.80 0.55 -2.94
N GLN A 64 6.55 0.27 -4.01
CA GLN A 64 7.21 1.29 -4.83
C GLN A 64 6.20 2.28 -5.41
N GLY A 65 5.06 1.80 -5.91
CA GLY A 65 3.98 2.64 -6.41
C GLY A 65 3.45 3.62 -5.36
N TYR A 66 3.27 3.15 -4.12
CA TYR A 66 2.83 4.00 -3.01
C TYR A 66 3.91 5.02 -2.62
N LEU A 67 5.18 4.61 -2.59
CA LEU A 67 6.30 5.51 -2.34
C LEU A 67 6.44 6.59 -3.42
N GLY A 68 6.20 6.24 -4.69
CA GLY A 68 6.15 7.19 -5.80
C GLY A 68 5.00 8.18 -5.65
N HIS A 69 3.82 7.70 -5.23
CA HIS A 69 2.66 8.56 -5.01
C HIS A 69 2.89 9.58 -3.90
N ILE A 70 3.42 9.19 -2.74
CA ILE A 70 3.64 10.16 -1.63
C ILE A 70 4.68 11.23 -1.98
N GLN A 71 5.57 10.96 -2.93
CA GLN A 71 6.55 11.93 -3.42
C GLN A 71 5.98 12.86 -4.50
N SER A 72 4.80 12.56 -5.02
CA SER A 72 4.22 13.30 -6.14
C SER A 72 3.78 14.72 -5.72
N PRO A 73 3.83 15.70 -6.63
CA PRO A 73 3.33 17.05 -6.35
C PRO A 73 1.85 17.07 -5.96
N GLU A 74 1.05 16.18 -6.55
CA GLU A 74 -0.38 16.04 -6.28
C GLU A 74 -0.62 15.65 -4.82
N PHE A 75 0.09 14.61 -4.34
CA PHE A 75 0.01 14.22 -2.93
C PHE A 75 0.43 15.36 -1.99
N GLN A 76 1.51 16.07 -2.31
CA GLN A 76 1.98 17.18 -1.47
C GLN A 76 0.98 18.35 -1.41
N GLN A 77 0.20 18.58 -2.47
CA GLN A 77 -0.85 19.58 -2.47
C GLN A 77 -2.04 19.18 -1.58
N GLU A 78 -2.39 17.89 -1.56
CA GLU A 78 -3.53 17.38 -0.81
C GLU A 78 -3.20 17.12 0.67
N ALA A 79 -2.05 16.49 0.92
CA ALA A 79 -1.64 15.97 2.22
C ALA A 79 -0.50 16.78 2.87
N GLY A 80 0.19 17.64 2.11
CA GLY A 80 1.42 18.28 2.57
C GLY A 80 2.65 17.37 2.43
N ALA A 81 3.80 17.85 2.94
CA ALA A 81 5.05 17.12 2.84
C ALA A 81 5.01 15.82 3.68
N PRO A 82 5.29 14.65 3.08
CA PRO A 82 5.34 13.39 3.82
C PRO A 82 6.55 13.39 4.76
N ASN A 83 6.36 12.80 5.94
CA ASN A 83 7.43 12.42 6.84
C ASN A 83 7.00 11.19 7.68
N PRO A 84 7.95 10.48 8.31
CA PRO A 84 7.63 9.28 9.09
C PRO A 84 6.66 9.52 10.27
N GLY A 85 6.49 10.77 10.71
CA GLY A 85 5.57 11.11 11.79
C GLY A 85 4.12 11.36 11.35
N ASN A 86 3.87 11.58 10.05
CA ASN A 86 2.53 11.89 9.54
C ASN A 86 2.07 11.01 8.36
N THR A 87 2.96 10.22 7.76
CA THR A 87 2.64 9.36 6.63
C THR A 87 2.92 7.89 6.96
N THR A 88 1.88 7.06 6.85
CA THR A 88 1.95 5.62 7.10
C THR A 88 1.47 4.85 5.88
N ILE A 89 2.22 3.84 5.46
CA ILE A 89 1.75 2.77 4.57
C ILE A 89 1.45 1.56 5.46
N LYS A 90 0.18 1.17 5.50
CA LYS A 90 -0.29 -0.02 6.20
C LYS A 90 -0.49 -1.14 5.20
N VAL A 91 0.07 -2.31 5.45
CA VAL A 91 -0.18 -3.52 4.67
C VAL A 91 -1.08 -4.43 5.48
N LEU A 92 -2.34 -4.55 5.05
CA LEU A 92 -3.28 -5.54 5.55
C LEU A 92 -3.08 -6.82 4.76
N ILE A 93 -2.40 -7.79 5.34
CA ILE A 93 -2.02 -9.04 4.66
C ILE A 93 -2.79 -10.23 5.21
N HIS A 94 -3.26 -11.10 4.30
CA HIS A 94 -3.90 -12.34 4.66
C HIS A 94 -2.98 -13.21 5.54
N PRO A 95 -3.46 -13.76 6.67
CA PRO A 95 -2.63 -14.49 7.64
C PRO A 95 -1.94 -15.72 7.06
N ASP A 96 -2.59 -16.43 6.14
CA ASP A 96 -2.02 -17.62 5.47
C ASP A 96 -1.01 -17.28 4.36
N SER A 97 -0.57 -16.02 4.25
CA SER A 97 0.51 -15.67 3.32
C SER A 97 1.83 -16.33 3.74
N SER A 98 2.73 -16.51 2.78
CA SER A 98 4.04 -17.11 3.03
C SER A 98 4.88 -16.31 4.02
N SER A 99 5.71 -17.01 4.81
CA SER A 99 6.69 -16.39 5.72
C SER A 99 7.61 -15.41 4.99
N GLU A 100 7.97 -15.73 3.75
CA GLU A 100 8.85 -14.95 2.90
C GLU A 100 8.22 -13.61 2.53
N ALA A 101 6.90 -13.55 2.35
CA ALA A 101 6.19 -12.29 2.17
C ALA A 101 6.26 -11.41 3.43
N PHE A 102 6.08 -11.99 4.62
CA PHE A 102 6.21 -11.26 5.88
C PHE A 102 7.65 -10.77 6.11
N ASP A 103 8.66 -11.61 5.87
CA ASP A 103 10.07 -11.25 5.97
C ASP A 103 10.44 -10.13 5.00
N LEU A 104 9.87 -10.15 3.79
CA LEU A 104 10.08 -9.10 2.80
C LEU A 104 9.46 -7.77 3.25
N LEU A 105 8.27 -7.79 3.86
CA LEU A 105 7.65 -6.60 4.44
C LEU A 105 8.47 -6.03 5.60
N GLU A 106 8.94 -6.89 6.50
CA GLU A 106 9.80 -6.49 7.62
C GLU A 106 11.08 -5.80 7.13
N ARG A 107 11.75 -6.39 6.14
CA ARG A 107 12.94 -5.80 5.52
C ARG A 107 12.66 -4.50 4.76
N SER A 108 11.43 -4.33 4.28
CA SER A 108 11.02 -3.12 3.54
C SER A 108 10.76 -1.92 4.44
N LYS A 109 10.68 -2.09 5.77
CA LYS A 109 10.46 -0.99 6.72
C LYS A 109 11.52 0.12 6.60
N ASP A 110 12.79 -0.25 6.52
CA ASP A 110 13.89 0.72 6.38
C ASP A 110 13.84 1.46 5.04
N TRP A 111 13.49 0.75 3.97
CA TRP A 111 13.32 1.35 2.65
C TRP A 111 12.18 2.37 2.63
N VAL A 112 11.04 2.04 3.23
CA VAL A 112 9.90 2.97 3.37
C VAL A 112 10.27 4.17 4.24
N LEU A 113 11.04 3.95 5.32
CA LEU A 113 11.50 5.01 6.22
C LEU A 113 12.39 6.05 5.52
N VAL A 114 13.35 5.59 4.70
CA VAL A 114 14.20 6.46 3.88
C VAL A 114 13.37 7.28 2.89
N ASN A 115 12.20 6.78 2.48
CA ASN A 115 11.25 7.45 1.58
C ASN A 115 10.17 8.26 2.30
N GLN A 116 10.42 8.71 3.55
CA GLN A 116 9.59 9.65 4.29
C GLN A 116 8.20 9.11 4.70
N ALA A 117 8.08 7.80 4.91
CA ALA A 117 6.88 7.18 5.45
C ALA A 117 7.23 6.11 6.49
N THR A 118 6.24 5.57 7.19
CA THR A 118 6.40 4.35 8.01
C THR A 118 5.65 3.19 7.39
N LEU A 119 6.15 1.97 7.56
CA LEU A 119 5.47 0.75 7.12
C LEU A 119 4.94 -0.01 8.33
N LYS A 120 3.63 -0.26 8.36
CA LYS A 120 2.96 -1.09 9.37
C LYS A 120 2.40 -2.34 8.71
N ILE A 121 2.64 -3.48 9.34
CA ILE A 121 2.13 -4.78 8.88
C ILE A 121 1.04 -5.18 9.86
N GLU A 122 -0.16 -5.43 9.35
CA GLU A 122 -1.31 -5.87 10.13
C GLU A 122 -1.93 -7.08 9.43
N LEU A 123 -2.39 -8.04 10.22
CA LEU A 123 -3.14 -9.18 9.67
C LEU A 123 -4.52 -8.70 9.26
N LEU A 124 -4.94 -9.09 8.07
CA LEU A 124 -6.31 -8.86 7.64
C LEU A 124 -7.23 -9.69 8.53
N ASP A 125 -8.07 -9.02 9.32
CA ASP A 125 -9.10 -9.69 10.11
C ASP A 125 -10.20 -10.16 9.16
N LEU A 126 -10.27 -11.48 8.96
CA LEU A 126 -11.28 -12.14 8.11
C LEU A 126 -12.54 -12.49 8.90
N ALA A 127 -12.74 -11.92 10.09
CA ALA A 127 -13.99 -12.06 10.82
C ALA A 127 -15.14 -11.45 10.01
N VAL A 128 -15.76 -12.30 9.19
CA VAL A 128 -17.06 -12.08 8.55
C VAL A 128 -18.10 -11.90 9.67
N HIS A 129 -18.68 -10.69 9.76
CA HIS A 129 -19.95 -10.48 10.46
C HIS A 129 -21.12 -10.81 9.55
#